data_AF-A0A1Y2F9V7-F1
#
_entry.id   AF-A0A1Y2F9V7-F1
#
_cell.length_a   1.000
_cell.length_b   1.000
_cell.length_c   1.000
_cell.angle_alpha   90.00
_cell.angle_beta   90.00
_cell.angle_gamma   90.00
#
_symmetry.space_group_name_H-M   'P 1'
#
loop_
_entity.id
_entity.type
_entity.pdbx_description
1 polymer ?
#
loop_
_entity_poly.entity_id
_entity_poly.type
_entity_poly.pdbx_seq_one_letter_code
_entity_poly.pdbx_strand_id
1 'polypeptide(L)'
;MEQLDSLIATSSWSSALQHVHQHSLDPSYIPYLAQQQFLSTPSNQLDLATFNSLLNQINDPEWIASACYKLARESDHLPLVKAAIREGRKATDKVVEGYEELQLAVEEKDVEGVRELCSLDEGVRKVCLIEKGLIELGDRARTWEEIWGGAEEEKEKVAEKEGAEGKVKDDTKTDDDDEAAAWGSLDIPSSPSPRPSTPPTTSTPPCSLSTFLTEPLDDPSLSLAATSSLAPLLTLITRHSTLLWPLRTQLLHAIPEWEEPSSYLPLLTGVSPTDGREIKWVGQPWRAEPEFLEKVFEAPQPGEEDLEDRRTAEELTRVYRERIESVAEMGLVSVALGLVQHCASVEVPGLEELGEELSLLSRLVYDRPPPSSEQEEEDEGPYTLTHWRSRSPSQILALYLSTSTPSTIAPTIRRLVLPYLSVLESRLERSGTPDPSLPARLLNEWILALASSSTKGTPIDRLKLIESIFQNSKPTLPLPQRLVRNDEDLARLALSILYGSTESTSEALVLMGKIFECLPAFPDSSAGVKVPPALFDIFSLYPPTTPPPPPSTLFAHLAPLPLRPSPTSSTRSTCT
;
A
#
# COMPACT_ATOMS: atom_id res chain seq x y z
N MET A 1 -36.35 59.80 -19.98
CA MET A 1 -35.17 59.74 -20.88
C MET A 1 -33.97 60.36 -20.20
N GLU A 2 -33.94 61.66 -19.89
CA GLU A 2 -32.77 62.30 -19.22
C GLU A 2 -32.28 61.57 -17.95
N GLN A 3 -33.21 61.10 -17.09
CA GLN A 3 -32.86 60.33 -15.90
C GLN A 3 -32.27 58.94 -16.24
N LEU A 4 -32.77 58.27 -17.27
CA LEU A 4 -32.23 57.00 -17.74
C LEU A 4 -30.82 57.19 -18.32
N ASP A 5 -30.63 58.22 -19.15
CA ASP A 5 -29.34 58.57 -19.74
C ASP A 5 -28.31 58.89 -18.65
N SER A 6 -28.73 59.60 -17.59
CA SER A 6 -27.90 59.85 -16.41
C SER A 6 -27.51 58.55 -15.70
N LEU A 7 -28.45 57.61 -15.49
CA LEU A 7 -28.18 56.34 -14.80
C LEU A 7 -27.27 55.41 -15.61
N ILE A 8 -27.42 55.41 -16.94
CA ILE A 8 -26.54 54.69 -17.86
C ILE A 8 -25.13 55.30 -17.83
N ALA A 9 -25.03 56.64 -17.86
CA ALA A 9 -23.75 57.34 -17.80
C ALA A 9 -23.00 57.07 -16.48
N THR A 10 -23.71 56.89 -15.37
CA THR A 10 -23.12 56.51 -14.07
C THR A 10 -22.94 55.01 -13.89
N SER A 11 -23.25 54.17 -14.89
CA SER A 11 -23.19 52.70 -14.81
C SER A 11 -24.01 52.12 -13.65
N SER A 12 -25.07 52.81 -13.22
CA SER A 12 -25.99 52.34 -12.17
C SER A 12 -27.09 51.47 -12.79
N TRP A 13 -26.69 50.30 -13.29
CA TRP A 13 -27.53 49.45 -14.14
C TRP A 13 -28.80 48.93 -13.44
N SER A 14 -28.73 48.58 -12.16
CA SER A 14 -29.89 48.13 -11.38
C SER A 14 -30.96 49.21 -11.26
N SER A 15 -30.55 50.46 -10.98
CA SER A 15 -31.44 51.62 -10.91
C SER A 15 -32.00 51.99 -12.29
N ALA A 16 -31.19 51.86 -13.35
CA ALA A 16 -31.64 52.08 -14.73
C ALA A 16 -32.72 51.06 -15.13
N LEU A 17 -32.51 49.78 -14.82
CA LEU A 17 -33.45 48.70 -15.10
C LEU A 17 -34.75 48.86 -14.33
N GLN A 18 -34.68 49.21 -13.04
CA GLN A 18 -35.86 49.52 -12.23
C GLN A 18 -36.64 50.72 -12.79
N HIS A 19 -35.94 51.77 -13.24
CA HIS A 19 -36.56 52.95 -13.84
C HIS A 19 -37.28 52.59 -15.17
N VAL A 20 -36.69 51.73 -16.01
CA VAL A 20 -37.35 51.24 -17.24
C VAL A 20 -38.62 50.47 -16.91
N HIS A 21 -38.60 49.57 -15.91
CA HIS A 21 -39.80 48.85 -15.47
C HIS A 21 -40.87 49.76 -14.89
N GLN A 22 -40.50 50.76 -14.09
CA GLN A 22 -41.46 51.69 -13.46
C GLN A 22 -42.16 52.59 -14.49
N HIS A 23 -41.47 52.97 -15.56
CA HIS A 23 -41.97 53.91 -16.56
C HIS A 23 -42.43 53.26 -17.86
N SER A 24 -42.43 51.92 -17.94
CA SER A 24 -42.83 51.15 -19.12
C SER A 24 -42.19 51.68 -20.41
N LEU A 25 -40.88 51.99 -20.35
CA LEU A 25 -40.13 52.46 -21.52
C LEU A 25 -39.98 51.34 -22.56
N ASP A 26 -39.48 51.67 -23.75
CA ASP A 26 -39.38 50.74 -24.88
C ASP A 26 -38.75 49.40 -24.44
N PRO A 27 -39.43 48.26 -24.69
CA PRO A 27 -38.99 46.94 -24.23
C PRO A 27 -37.61 46.53 -24.76
N SER A 28 -37.12 47.15 -25.83
CA SER A 28 -35.78 46.89 -26.37
C SER A 28 -34.63 47.27 -25.42
N TYR A 29 -34.85 48.20 -24.47
CA TYR A 29 -33.82 48.58 -23.48
C TYR A 29 -33.66 47.54 -22.36
N ILE A 30 -34.70 46.74 -22.08
CA ILE A 30 -34.69 45.79 -20.95
C ILE A 30 -33.60 44.73 -21.12
N PRO A 31 -33.49 44.00 -22.26
CA PRO A 31 -32.43 43.02 -22.45
C PRO A 31 -31.03 43.63 -22.36
N TYR A 32 -30.82 44.81 -22.95
CA TYR A 32 -29.52 45.47 -22.94
C TYR A 32 -29.09 45.86 -21.51
N LEU A 33 -29.98 46.50 -20.73
CA LEU A 33 -29.67 46.89 -19.35
C LEU A 33 -29.47 45.67 -18.45
N ALA A 34 -30.25 44.60 -18.66
CA ALA A 34 -30.07 43.34 -17.93
C ALA A 34 -28.70 42.70 -18.24
N GLN A 35 -28.27 42.70 -19.50
CA GLN A 35 -26.93 42.25 -19.90
C GLN A 35 -25.82 43.10 -19.24
N GLN A 36 -25.95 44.43 -19.25
CA GLN A 36 -24.96 45.31 -18.61
C GLN A 36 -24.93 45.14 -17.09
N GLN A 37 -26.09 44.95 -16.45
CA GLN A 37 -26.15 44.66 -15.02
C GLN A 37 -25.48 43.32 -14.69
N PHE A 38 -25.71 42.29 -15.49
CA PHE A 38 -25.07 40.98 -15.31
C PHE A 38 -23.55 41.08 -15.44
N LEU A 39 -23.04 41.75 -16.49
CA LEU A 39 -21.60 41.88 -16.73
C LEU A 39 -20.88 42.76 -15.69
N SER A 40 -21.60 43.70 -15.07
CA SER A 40 -21.05 44.59 -14.03
C SER A 40 -21.13 44.01 -12.61
N THR A 41 -21.97 42.99 -12.39
CA THR A 41 -22.08 42.33 -11.08
C THR A 41 -20.99 41.26 -10.97
N PRO A 42 -20.08 41.34 -9.99
CA PRO A 42 -19.06 40.31 -9.83
C PRO A 42 -19.69 38.98 -9.39
N SER A 43 -19.11 37.85 -9.82
CA SER A 43 -19.66 36.50 -9.62
C SER A 43 -19.94 36.16 -8.15
N ASN A 44 -19.16 36.72 -7.23
CA ASN A 44 -19.30 36.52 -5.79
C ASN A 44 -20.46 37.31 -5.14
N GLN A 45 -21.03 38.31 -5.81
CA GLN A 45 -22.16 39.11 -5.31
C GLN A 45 -23.48 38.71 -5.96
N LEU A 46 -23.45 37.85 -6.97
CA LEU A 46 -24.64 37.43 -7.70
C LEU A 46 -25.33 36.28 -6.94
N ASP A 47 -26.50 36.54 -6.37
CA ASP A 47 -27.31 35.49 -5.76
C ASP A 47 -28.19 34.77 -6.80
N LEU A 48 -28.72 33.61 -6.41
CA LEU A 48 -29.55 32.78 -7.29
C LEU A 48 -30.83 33.51 -7.75
N ALA A 49 -31.41 34.36 -6.91
CA ALA A 49 -32.63 35.09 -7.20
C ALA A 49 -32.39 36.18 -8.26
N THR A 50 -31.33 36.99 -8.08
CA THR A 50 -30.94 38.04 -9.04
C THR A 50 -30.50 37.41 -10.35
N PHE A 51 -29.73 36.31 -10.31
CA PHE A 51 -29.35 35.55 -11.50
C PHE A 51 -30.57 35.16 -12.36
N ASN A 52 -31.56 34.48 -11.77
CA ASN A 52 -32.76 34.05 -12.49
C ASN A 52 -33.60 35.26 -12.96
N SER A 53 -33.67 36.33 -12.17
CA SER A 53 -34.41 37.54 -12.54
C SER A 53 -33.81 38.24 -13.75
N LEU A 54 -32.47 38.33 -13.83
CA LEU A 54 -31.77 38.95 -14.95
C LEU A 54 -31.87 38.10 -16.22
N LEU A 55 -31.68 36.78 -16.13
CA LEU A 55 -31.77 35.91 -17.32
C LEU A 55 -33.15 35.94 -17.97
N ASN A 56 -34.23 35.99 -17.18
CA ASN A 56 -35.60 36.06 -17.71
C ASN A 56 -35.91 37.35 -18.50
N GLN A 57 -35.05 38.36 -18.39
CA GLN A 57 -35.20 39.65 -19.08
C GLN A 57 -34.40 39.73 -20.38
N ILE A 58 -33.58 38.74 -20.68
CA ILE A 58 -32.68 38.71 -21.84
C ILE A 58 -33.27 37.76 -22.88
N ASN A 59 -33.38 38.22 -24.13
CA ASN A 59 -33.99 37.47 -25.25
C ASN A 59 -32.95 36.88 -26.23
N ASP A 60 -31.67 36.91 -25.87
CA ASP A 60 -30.56 36.45 -26.71
C ASP A 60 -30.00 35.12 -26.14
N PRO A 61 -30.37 33.96 -26.72
CA PRO A 61 -29.97 32.67 -26.19
C PRO A 61 -28.47 32.39 -26.35
N GLU A 62 -27.81 32.91 -27.39
CA GLU A 62 -26.37 32.73 -27.58
C GLU A 62 -25.59 33.51 -26.50
N TRP A 63 -26.05 34.73 -26.21
CA TRP A 63 -25.49 35.53 -25.13
C TRP A 63 -25.71 34.85 -23.77
N ILE A 64 -26.92 34.33 -23.50
CA ILE A 64 -27.23 33.63 -22.23
C ILE A 64 -26.34 32.41 -22.06
N ALA A 65 -26.19 31.58 -23.09
CA ALA A 65 -25.31 30.41 -23.06
C ALA A 65 -23.86 30.80 -22.72
N SER A 66 -23.34 31.84 -23.39
CA SER A 66 -21.98 32.36 -23.16
C SER A 66 -21.80 32.91 -21.74
N ALA A 67 -22.77 33.69 -21.26
CA ALA A 67 -22.75 34.30 -19.93
C ALA A 67 -22.85 33.26 -18.82
N CYS A 68 -23.73 32.27 -18.97
CA CYS A 68 -23.86 31.13 -18.05
C CYS A 68 -22.59 30.29 -17.99
N TYR A 69 -21.98 29.99 -19.14
CA TYR A 69 -20.71 29.25 -19.20
C TYR A 69 -19.58 29.99 -18.47
N LYS A 70 -19.46 31.31 -18.70
CA LYS A 70 -18.49 32.15 -17.99
C LYS A 70 -18.75 32.16 -16.47
N LEU A 71 -20.00 32.39 -16.06
CA LEU A 71 -20.36 32.43 -14.64
C LEU A 71 -20.10 31.10 -13.93
N ALA A 72 -20.41 29.97 -14.59
CA ALA A 72 -20.17 28.64 -14.04
C ALA A 72 -18.68 28.38 -13.79
N ARG A 73 -17.78 28.97 -14.60
CA ARG A 73 -16.33 28.85 -14.44
C ARG A 73 -15.76 29.74 -13.33
N GLU A 74 -16.35 30.92 -13.13
CA GLU A 74 -15.80 31.97 -12.25
C GLU A 74 -16.46 32.01 -10.86
N SER A 75 -17.50 31.21 -10.62
CA SER A 75 -18.23 31.20 -9.35
C SER A 75 -17.79 30.06 -8.44
N ASP A 76 -17.62 30.38 -7.14
CA ASP A 76 -17.39 29.39 -6.10
C ASP A 76 -18.67 28.91 -5.42
N HIS A 77 -19.83 29.45 -5.80
CA HIS A 77 -21.11 29.13 -5.19
C HIS A 77 -21.82 28.00 -5.94
N LEU A 78 -21.72 26.77 -5.43
CA LEU A 78 -22.21 25.56 -6.09
C LEU A 78 -23.69 25.64 -6.56
N PRO A 79 -24.66 26.13 -5.77
CA PRO A 79 -26.03 26.32 -6.27
C PRO A 79 -26.15 27.27 -7.47
N LEU A 80 -25.31 28.30 -7.53
CA LEU A 80 -25.29 29.25 -8.64
C LEU A 80 -24.67 28.62 -9.88
N VAL A 81 -23.57 27.88 -9.72
CA VAL A 81 -22.93 27.11 -10.79
C VAL A 81 -23.92 26.11 -11.40
N LYS A 82 -24.64 25.32 -10.59
CA LYS A 82 -25.64 24.36 -11.07
C LYS A 82 -26.80 25.04 -11.80
N ALA A 83 -27.22 26.22 -11.36
CA ALA A 83 -28.25 27.01 -12.04
C ALA A 83 -27.74 27.57 -13.37
N ALA A 84 -26.53 28.12 -13.39
CA ALA A 84 -25.87 28.62 -14.60
C ALA A 84 -25.71 27.51 -15.65
N ILE A 85 -25.26 26.32 -15.25
CA ILE A 85 -25.12 25.18 -16.15
C ILE A 85 -26.47 24.80 -16.76
N ARG A 86 -27.51 24.66 -15.94
CA ARG A 86 -28.85 24.29 -16.40
C ARG A 86 -29.47 25.33 -17.33
N GLU A 87 -29.40 26.61 -17.01
CA GLU A 87 -29.96 27.68 -17.86
C GLU A 87 -29.11 27.92 -19.11
N GLY A 88 -27.79 27.72 -19.03
CA GLY A 88 -26.89 27.75 -20.19
C GLY A 88 -27.23 26.65 -21.19
N ARG A 89 -27.47 25.42 -20.72
CA ARG A 89 -27.86 24.29 -21.58
C ARG A 89 -29.23 24.48 -22.23
N LYS A 90 -30.22 25.01 -21.51
CA LYS A 90 -31.51 25.38 -22.12
C LYS A 90 -31.35 26.46 -23.19
N ALA A 91 -30.36 27.34 -23.04
CA ALA A 91 -30.12 28.41 -24.00
C ALA A 91 -29.41 27.87 -25.25
N THR A 92 -28.43 26.98 -25.12
CA THR A 92 -27.81 26.28 -26.26
C THR A 92 -28.83 25.43 -27.02
N ASP A 93 -29.74 24.71 -26.33
CA ASP A 93 -30.83 23.96 -26.96
C ASP A 93 -31.69 24.88 -27.86
N LYS A 94 -32.07 26.06 -27.36
CA LYS A 94 -32.83 27.05 -28.14
C LYS A 94 -32.05 27.60 -29.33
N VAL A 95 -30.73 27.74 -29.20
CA VAL A 95 -29.90 28.13 -30.34
C VAL A 95 -29.91 27.03 -31.39
N VAL A 96 -29.74 25.76 -30.98
CA VAL A 96 -29.80 24.61 -31.88
C VAL A 96 -31.15 24.54 -32.62
N GLU A 97 -32.27 24.72 -31.91
CA GLU A 97 -33.62 24.82 -32.52
C GLU A 97 -33.76 25.98 -33.51
N GLY A 98 -32.98 27.04 -33.35
CA GLY A 98 -32.95 28.19 -34.26
C GLY A 98 -32.17 27.95 -35.56
N TYR A 99 -31.28 26.95 -35.59
CA TYR A 99 -30.47 26.57 -36.75
C TYR A 99 -30.98 25.25 -37.34
N GLU A 100 -31.88 25.31 -38.33
CA GLU A 100 -32.53 24.13 -38.93
C GLU A 100 -31.52 23.04 -39.36
N GLU A 101 -30.42 23.42 -40.01
CA GLU A 101 -29.38 22.48 -40.46
C GLU A 101 -28.65 21.79 -39.29
N LEU A 102 -28.36 22.55 -38.23
CA LEU A 102 -27.72 22.01 -37.02
C LEU A 102 -28.67 21.09 -36.25
N GLN A 103 -29.94 21.49 -36.13
CA GLN A 103 -30.97 20.66 -35.50
C GLN A 103 -31.11 19.32 -36.23
N LEU A 104 -31.22 19.34 -37.56
CA LEU A 104 -31.31 18.12 -38.36
C LEU A 104 -30.07 17.22 -38.16
N ALA A 105 -28.87 17.79 -38.22
CA ALA A 105 -27.63 17.04 -37.99
C ALA A 105 -27.55 16.42 -36.58
N VAL A 106 -28.03 17.13 -35.55
CA VAL A 106 -28.11 16.63 -34.17
C VAL A 106 -29.15 15.52 -34.01
N GLU A 107 -30.33 15.67 -34.62
CA GLU A 107 -31.40 14.66 -34.60
C GLU A 107 -31.00 13.38 -35.34
N GLU A 108 -30.32 13.51 -36.47
CA GLU A 108 -29.79 12.38 -37.27
C GLU A 108 -28.50 11.77 -36.68
N LYS A 109 -27.93 12.39 -35.63
CA LYS A 109 -26.64 12.04 -35.04
C LYS A 109 -25.49 12.03 -36.07
N ASP A 110 -25.50 12.98 -37.00
CA ASP A 110 -24.46 13.17 -38.01
C ASP A 110 -23.30 14.04 -37.49
N VAL A 111 -22.29 13.38 -36.90
CA VAL A 111 -21.11 14.05 -36.32
C VAL A 111 -20.35 14.85 -37.37
N GLU A 112 -20.27 14.36 -38.61
CA GLU A 112 -19.50 15.01 -39.67
C GLU A 112 -20.26 16.23 -40.21
N GLY A 113 -21.59 16.14 -40.34
CA GLY A 113 -22.45 17.28 -40.66
C GLY A 113 -22.33 18.41 -39.64
N VAL A 114 -22.35 18.11 -38.33
CA VAL A 114 -22.12 19.15 -37.31
C VAL A 114 -20.71 19.73 -37.39
N ARG A 115 -19.69 18.91 -37.67
CA ARG A 115 -18.30 19.36 -37.84
C ARG A 115 -18.16 20.29 -39.04
N GLU A 116 -18.80 19.96 -40.17
CA GLU A 116 -18.84 20.82 -41.36
C GLU A 116 -19.54 22.15 -41.04
N LEU A 117 -20.70 22.13 -40.39
CA LEU A 117 -21.39 23.35 -39.95
C LEU A 117 -20.54 24.21 -39.01
N CYS A 118 -19.83 23.60 -38.06
CA CYS A 118 -18.89 24.31 -37.18
C CYS A 118 -17.69 24.91 -37.94
N SER A 119 -17.34 24.38 -39.12
CA SER A 119 -16.29 24.94 -39.96
C SER A 119 -16.78 26.11 -40.82
N LEU A 120 -18.08 26.12 -41.14
CA LEU A 120 -18.73 27.14 -41.96
C LEU A 120 -19.21 28.34 -41.13
N ASP A 121 -19.69 28.11 -39.90
CA ASP A 121 -20.27 29.12 -39.02
C ASP A 121 -19.59 29.14 -37.64
N GLU A 122 -18.97 30.27 -37.30
CA GLU A 122 -18.30 30.49 -36.01
C GLU A 122 -19.30 30.53 -34.83
N GLY A 123 -20.52 31.01 -35.04
CA GLY A 123 -21.58 31.04 -34.04
C GLY A 123 -22.02 29.63 -33.66
N VAL A 124 -22.26 28.78 -34.66
CA VAL A 124 -22.55 27.34 -34.46
C VAL A 124 -21.41 26.67 -33.69
N ARG A 125 -20.16 26.87 -34.13
CA ARG A 125 -18.99 26.31 -33.44
C ARG A 125 -18.90 26.75 -31.98
N LYS A 126 -19.11 28.04 -31.71
CA LYS A 126 -19.05 28.60 -30.36
C LYS A 126 -20.14 27.99 -29.47
N VAL A 127 -21.36 27.84 -29.97
CA VAL A 127 -22.47 27.23 -29.23
C VAL A 127 -22.18 25.76 -28.92
N CYS A 128 -21.69 24.99 -29.88
CA CYS A 128 -21.31 23.59 -29.66
C CYS A 128 -20.16 23.45 -28.64
N LEU A 129 -19.17 24.35 -28.68
CA LEU A 129 -18.08 24.37 -27.68
C LEU A 129 -18.58 24.77 -26.28
N ILE A 130 -19.51 25.73 -26.20
CA ILE A 130 -20.15 26.12 -24.95
C ILE A 130 -20.94 24.94 -24.38
N GLU A 131 -21.74 24.25 -25.19
CA GLU A 131 -22.53 23.11 -24.72
C GLU A 131 -21.62 21.99 -24.19
N LYS A 132 -20.59 21.62 -24.95
CA LYS A 132 -19.55 20.67 -24.48
C LYS A 132 -18.97 21.11 -23.14
N GLY A 133 -18.55 22.38 -23.03
CA GLY A 133 -17.98 22.92 -21.80
C GLY A 133 -18.95 22.93 -20.62
N LEU A 134 -20.23 23.24 -20.84
CA LEU A 134 -21.26 23.21 -19.79
C LEU A 134 -21.52 21.80 -19.28
N ILE A 135 -21.48 20.81 -20.17
CA ILE A 135 -21.63 19.40 -19.81
C ILE A 135 -20.43 18.94 -18.95
N GLU A 136 -19.19 19.22 -19.39
CA GLU A 136 -17.97 18.91 -18.63
C GLU A 136 -17.97 19.58 -17.25
N LEU A 137 -18.34 20.86 -17.18
CA LEU A 137 -18.50 21.59 -15.92
C LEU A 137 -19.58 20.96 -15.04
N GLY A 138 -20.66 20.45 -15.63
CA GLY A 138 -21.73 19.75 -14.92
C GLY A 138 -21.26 18.45 -14.26
N ASP A 139 -20.45 17.67 -14.97
CA ASP A 139 -19.83 16.45 -14.44
C ASP A 139 -18.87 16.76 -13.29
N ARG A 140 -18.01 17.78 -13.45
CA ARG A 140 -17.10 18.21 -12.40
C ARG A 140 -17.82 18.80 -11.18
N ALA A 141 -18.83 19.64 -11.38
CA ALA A 141 -19.62 20.21 -10.29
C ALA A 141 -20.33 19.12 -9.46
N ARG A 142 -20.83 18.06 -10.13
CA ARG A 142 -21.40 16.89 -9.45
C ARG A 142 -20.35 16.11 -8.65
N THR A 143 -19.16 15.90 -9.21
CA THR A 143 -18.04 15.28 -8.46
C THR A 143 -17.65 16.12 -7.26
N TRP A 144 -17.59 17.44 -7.40
CA TRP A 144 -17.33 18.33 -6.28
C TRP A 144 -18.38 18.22 -5.18
N GLU A 145 -19.67 18.22 -5.56
CA GLU A 145 -20.79 18.04 -4.63
C GLU A 145 -20.75 16.67 -3.93
N GLU A 146 -20.39 15.60 -4.65
CA GLU A 146 -20.26 14.25 -4.09
C GLU A 146 -19.13 14.16 -3.05
N ILE A 147 -18.00 14.83 -3.31
CA ILE A 147 -16.83 14.79 -2.42
C ILE A 147 -17.01 15.73 -1.21
N TRP A 148 -17.47 16.97 -1.44
CA TRP A 148 -17.47 18.02 -0.42
C TRP A 148 -18.85 18.54 -0.02
N GLY A 149 -19.92 18.23 -0.77
CA GLY A 149 -21.28 18.74 -0.51
C GLY A 149 -21.96 18.09 0.70
N GLY A 150 -21.66 16.82 1.00
CA GLY A 150 -22.22 16.12 2.16
C GLY A 150 -21.77 16.66 3.52
N ALA A 151 -20.64 17.37 3.57
CA ALA A 151 -20.07 17.90 4.79
C ALA A 151 -20.92 19.01 5.44
N GLU A 152 -21.73 19.73 4.66
CA GLU A 152 -22.61 20.78 5.19
C GLU A 152 -23.90 20.20 5.78
N GLU A 153 -24.50 19.19 5.12
CA GLU A 153 -25.72 18.53 5.63
C GLU A 153 -25.48 17.77 6.94
N GLU A 154 -24.30 17.16 7.11
CA GLU A 154 -23.96 16.50 8.39
C GLU A 154 -23.68 17.51 9.51
N LYS A 155 -23.06 18.66 9.21
CA LYS A 155 -22.85 19.73 10.19
C LYS A 155 -24.17 20.32 10.68
N GLU A 156 -25.16 20.49 9.80
CA GLU A 156 -26.49 20.98 10.17
C GLU A 156 -27.23 19.97 11.06
N LYS A 157 -27.14 18.66 10.74
CA LYS A 157 -27.74 17.58 11.56
C LYS A 157 -27.06 17.39 12.92
N VAL A 158 -25.75 17.59 13.02
CA VAL A 158 -25.02 17.52 14.31
C VAL A 158 -25.35 18.75 15.17
N ALA A 159 -25.44 19.95 14.58
CA ALA A 159 -25.86 21.15 15.29
C ALA A 159 -27.30 21.06 15.83
N GLU A 160 -28.22 20.43 15.08
CA GLU A 160 -29.58 20.16 15.59
C GLU A 160 -29.62 19.13 16.73
N LYS A 161 -28.73 18.13 16.73
CA LYS A 161 -28.67 17.12 17.80
C LYS A 161 -28.01 17.63 19.07
N GLU A 162 -26.95 18.45 18.98
CA GLU A 162 -26.32 19.08 20.16
C GLU A 162 -27.24 20.11 20.84
N GLY A 163 -28.25 20.63 20.14
CA GLY A 163 -29.31 21.46 20.73
C GLY A 163 -30.40 20.68 21.47
N ALA A 164 -30.48 19.35 21.32
CA ALA A 164 -31.58 18.53 21.81
C ALA A 164 -31.22 17.56 22.97
N GLU A 165 -29.94 17.26 23.19
CA GLU A 165 -29.50 16.32 24.25
C GLU A 165 -29.24 17.02 25.60
N GLY A 166 -30.29 17.65 26.13
CA GLY A 166 -30.36 18.18 27.50
C GLY A 166 -31.37 17.42 28.37
N LYS A 167 -31.53 16.10 28.23
CA LYS A 167 -32.33 15.27 29.16
C LYS A 167 -32.15 13.76 28.92
N VAL A 168 -31.17 13.15 29.57
CA VAL A 168 -31.13 11.68 29.72
C VAL A 168 -31.49 11.32 31.15
N LYS A 169 -32.64 10.64 31.29
CA LYS A 169 -33.02 9.90 32.48
C LYS A 169 -32.23 8.59 32.51
N ASP A 170 -31.59 8.37 33.63
CA ASP A 170 -31.08 7.09 34.10
C ASP A 170 -32.25 6.11 34.28
N ASP A 171 -32.18 4.96 33.61
CA ASP A 171 -32.87 3.74 34.02
C ASP A 171 -32.02 2.54 33.58
N THR A 172 -31.28 2.03 34.55
CA THR A 172 -30.46 0.83 34.51
C THR A 172 -31.36 -0.40 34.62
N LYS A 173 -31.24 -1.36 33.68
CA LYS A 173 -31.70 -2.74 33.90
C LYS A 173 -30.83 -3.75 33.15
N THR A 174 -29.99 -4.41 33.94
CA THR A 174 -29.39 -5.73 33.72
C THR A 174 -30.48 -6.80 33.65
N ASP A 175 -30.32 -7.75 32.73
CA ASP A 175 -30.66 -9.16 32.96
C ASP A 175 -29.70 -10.01 32.11
N ASP A 176 -29.03 -10.92 32.82
CA ASP A 176 -28.21 -12.02 32.33
C ASP A 176 -29.08 -13.09 31.64
N ASP A 177 -28.49 -13.84 30.71
CA ASP A 177 -28.70 -15.30 30.56
C ASP A 177 -27.78 -15.85 29.44
N ASP A 178 -26.59 -16.28 29.89
CA ASP A 178 -25.99 -17.61 29.76
C ASP A 178 -26.19 -18.55 28.54
N GLU A 179 -25.04 -19.19 28.23
CA GLU A 179 -24.78 -20.51 27.62
C GLU A 179 -24.83 -20.73 26.09
N ALA A 180 -23.63 -20.82 25.49
CA ALA A 180 -23.20 -22.04 24.78
C ALA A 180 -21.69 -22.01 24.48
N ALA A 181 -20.91 -22.66 25.33
CA ALA A 181 -19.53 -23.04 25.03
C ALA A 181 -19.51 -24.29 24.14
N ALA A 182 -18.69 -24.29 23.08
CA ALA A 182 -17.87 -25.44 22.66
C ALA A 182 -17.26 -25.18 21.28
N TRP A 183 -16.06 -24.60 21.20
CA TRP A 183 -14.93 -24.99 20.35
C TRP A 183 -13.70 -24.23 20.86
N GLY A 184 -12.64 -24.95 21.24
CA GLY A 184 -11.48 -24.40 21.94
C GLY A 184 -10.66 -23.43 21.10
N SER A 185 -10.55 -22.18 21.56
CA SER A 185 -9.60 -21.19 21.05
C SER A 185 -8.34 -21.17 21.92
N LEU A 186 -7.18 -21.13 21.27
CA LEU A 186 -5.91 -20.74 21.87
C LEU A 186 -6.02 -19.37 22.55
N ASP A 187 -5.45 -19.24 23.74
CA ASP A 187 -5.29 -17.98 24.48
C ASP A 187 -4.41 -17.01 23.68
N ILE A 188 -5.06 -16.17 22.87
CA ILE A 188 -4.50 -14.91 22.37
C ILE A 188 -5.02 -13.83 23.34
N PRO A 189 -4.16 -13.02 23.99
CA PRO A 189 -4.63 -11.94 24.84
C PRO A 189 -5.49 -10.99 24.00
N SER A 190 -6.77 -10.89 24.37
CA SER A 190 -7.76 -10.03 23.72
C SER A 190 -7.31 -8.58 23.76
N SER A 191 -6.81 -8.10 22.62
CA SER A 191 -6.73 -6.68 22.31
C SER A 191 -8.14 -6.07 22.41
N PRO A 192 -8.32 -4.86 22.95
CA PRO A 192 -9.61 -4.19 22.95
C PRO A 192 -10.12 -4.08 21.51
N SER A 193 -11.36 -4.51 21.29
CA SER A 193 -12.05 -4.42 20.01
C SER A 193 -11.90 -3.02 19.40
N PRO A 194 -11.63 -2.90 18.09
CA PRO A 194 -11.60 -1.61 17.43
C PRO A 194 -12.97 -0.98 17.59
N ARG A 195 -13.02 0.19 18.25
CA ARG A 195 -14.18 1.07 18.18
C ARG A 195 -14.50 1.30 16.70
N PRO A 196 -15.77 1.34 16.29
CA PRO A 196 -16.13 1.81 14.96
C PRO A 196 -15.49 3.19 14.79
N SER A 197 -14.58 3.27 13.83
CA SER A 197 -13.91 4.48 13.39
C SER A 197 -14.96 5.55 13.15
N THR A 198 -14.75 6.68 13.81
CA THR A 198 -15.45 7.94 13.62
C THR A 198 -15.57 8.23 12.12
N PRO A 199 -16.71 8.74 11.60
CA PRO A 199 -16.82 9.10 10.19
C PRO A 199 -15.72 10.10 9.81
N PRO A 200 -15.24 10.05 8.56
CA PRO A 200 -14.03 10.73 8.13
C PRO A 200 -14.11 12.23 8.43
N THR A 201 -13.02 12.75 8.97
CA THR A 201 -12.73 14.17 9.10
C THR A 201 -13.13 14.89 7.82
N THR A 202 -13.99 15.91 7.93
CA THR A 202 -14.42 16.74 6.81
C THR A 202 -13.20 17.39 6.17
N SER A 203 -12.67 16.78 5.11
CA SER A 203 -11.50 17.28 4.39
C SER A 203 -11.87 18.59 3.72
N THR A 204 -11.25 19.68 4.13
CA THR A 204 -11.36 20.96 3.42
C THR A 204 -10.87 20.77 1.98
N PRO A 205 -11.57 21.31 0.97
CA PRO A 205 -11.14 21.17 -0.41
C PRO A 205 -9.75 21.79 -0.63
N PRO A 206 -8.90 21.20 -1.49
CA PRO A 206 -7.53 21.66 -1.72
C PRO A 206 -7.49 22.96 -2.54
N CYS A 207 -8.55 23.28 -3.27
CA CYS A 207 -8.69 24.47 -4.11
C CYS A 207 -10.11 25.05 -4.00
N SER A 208 -10.39 26.17 -4.67
CA SER A 208 -11.76 26.69 -4.79
C SER A 208 -12.55 25.91 -5.85
N LEU A 209 -13.89 26.01 -5.84
CA LEU A 209 -14.74 25.35 -6.83
C LEU A 209 -14.43 25.87 -8.24
N SER A 210 -14.25 27.17 -8.42
CA SER A 210 -13.88 27.77 -9.72
C SER A 210 -12.56 27.20 -10.26
N THR A 211 -11.55 27.05 -9.42
CA THR A 211 -10.28 26.41 -9.78
C THR A 211 -10.48 24.95 -10.18
N PHE A 212 -11.20 24.15 -9.38
CA PHE A 212 -11.49 22.75 -9.70
C PHE A 212 -12.25 22.56 -11.02
N LEU A 213 -13.17 23.48 -11.32
CA LEU A 213 -13.97 23.45 -12.53
C LEU A 213 -13.17 23.81 -13.79
N THR A 214 -12.12 24.62 -13.66
CA THR A 214 -11.41 25.21 -14.81
C THR A 214 -10.03 24.66 -15.07
N GLU A 215 -9.30 24.23 -14.03
CA GLU A 215 -7.96 23.66 -14.17
C GLU A 215 -8.00 22.17 -14.53
N PRO A 216 -6.94 21.60 -15.13
CA PRO A 216 -6.82 20.15 -15.30
C PRO A 216 -7.01 19.41 -13.97
N LEU A 217 -7.58 18.20 -13.99
CA LEU A 217 -7.82 17.41 -12.77
C LEU A 217 -6.52 16.84 -12.18
N ASP A 218 -5.40 17.03 -12.87
CA ASP A 218 -4.05 16.62 -12.51
C ASP A 218 -3.64 17.19 -11.16
N ASP A 219 -3.64 18.53 -11.02
CA ASP A 219 -3.23 19.22 -9.79
C ASP A 219 -4.10 18.89 -8.56
N PRO A 220 -5.44 18.93 -8.62
CA PRO A 220 -6.26 18.56 -7.47
C PRO A 220 -6.11 17.07 -7.13
N SER A 221 -5.97 16.18 -8.11
CA SER A 221 -5.78 14.75 -7.83
C SER A 221 -4.43 14.45 -7.18
N LEU A 222 -3.34 15.09 -7.65
CA LEU A 222 -2.01 14.99 -7.03
C LEU A 222 -1.99 15.61 -5.64
N SER A 223 -2.67 16.74 -5.42
CA SER A 223 -2.79 17.35 -4.09
C SER A 223 -3.56 16.45 -3.12
N LEU A 224 -4.63 15.80 -3.57
CA LEU A 224 -5.38 14.84 -2.74
C LEU A 224 -4.53 13.61 -2.41
N ALA A 225 -3.75 13.10 -3.37
CA ALA A 225 -2.80 12.02 -3.14
C ALA A 225 -1.72 12.41 -2.12
N ALA A 226 -1.07 13.56 -2.31
CA ALA A 226 0.01 14.05 -1.44
C ALA A 226 -0.43 14.33 0.01
N THR A 227 -1.70 14.66 0.21
CA THR A 227 -2.29 14.90 1.54
C THR A 227 -2.94 13.66 2.15
N SER A 228 -2.81 12.50 1.50
CA SER A 228 -3.48 11.24 1.86
C SER A 228 -5.01 11.36 1.99
N SER A 229 -5.61 12.25 1.21
CA SER A 229 -7.07 12.39 1.13
C SER A 229 -7.65 11.37 0.13
N LEU A 230 -7.56 10.09 0.52
CA LEU A 230 -7.78 8.97 -0.39
C LEU A 230 -9.24 8.78 -0.83
N ALA A 231 -10.21 8.99 0.06
CA ALA A 231 -11.62 8.84 -0.29
C ALA A 231 -12.07 9.85 -1.39
N PRO A 232 -11.80 11.16 -1.26
CA PRO A 232 -11.98 12.12 -2.36
C PRO A 232 -11.27 11.72 -3.65
N LEU A 233 -10.01 11.28 -3.56
CA LEU A 233 -9.23 10.86 -4.73
C LEU A 233 -9.86 9.67 -5.44
N LEU A 234 -10.32 8.67 -4.70
CA LEU A 234 -11.00 7.49 -5.23
C LEU A 234 -12.30 7.87 -5.95
N THR A 235 -13.08 8.80 -5.40
CA THR A 235 -14.27 9.33 -6.08
C THR A 235 -13.89 10.03 -7.38
N LEU A 236 -12.84 10.86 -7.36
CA LEU A 236 -12.35 11.58 -8.54
C LEU A 236 -11.92 10.60 -9.65
N ILE A 237 -11.16 9.56 -9.30
CA ILE A 237 -10.73 8.50 -10.22
C ILE A 237 -11.89 7.66 -10.73
N THR A 238 -12.85 7.33 -9.86
CA THR A 238 -14.04 6.58 -10.28
C THR A 238 -14.84 7.37 -11.30
N ARG A 239 -15.04 8.68 -11.10
CA ARG A 239 -15.84 9.52 -11.99
C ARG A 239 -15.08 9.92 -13.27
N HIS A 240 -13.77 10.13 -13.19
CA HIS A 240 -12.93 10.70 -14.26
C HIS A 240 -11.76 9.79 -14.65
N SER A 241 -11.95 8.46 -14.58
CA SER A 241 -10.91 7.46 -14.79
C SER A 241 -10.12 7.62 -16.10
N THR A 242 -10.78 7.95 -17.20
CA THR A 242 -10.15 8.13 -18.52
C THR A 242 -9.19 9.30 -18.55
N LEU A 243 -9.53 10.40 -17.88
CA LEU A 243 -8.70 11.61 -17.81
C LEU A 243 -7.47 11.41 -16.91
N LEU A 244 -7.62 10.65 -15.83
CA LEU A 244 -6.56 10.46 -14.83
C LEU A 244 -5.69 9.23 -15.05
N TRP A 245 -6.10 8.32 -15.94
CA TRP A 245 -5.35 7.11 -16.26
C TRP A 245 -3.88 7.37 -16.63
N PRO A 246 -3.54 8.41 -17.43
CA PRO A 246 -2.15 8.73 -17.72
C PRO A 246 -1.33 9.11 -16.47
N LEU A 247 -1.98 9.61 -15.43
CA LEU A 247 -1.35 10.06 -14.18
C LEU A 247 -1.22 8.96 -13.12
N ARG A 248 -1.72 7.74 -13.37
CA ARG A 248 -1.80 6.66 -12.36
C ARG A 248 -0.52 6.42 -11.56
N THR A 249 0.65 6.55 -12.17
CA THR A 249 1.93 6.39 -11.47
C THR A 249 2.36 7.62 -10.69
N GLN A 250 2.09 8.81 -11.23
CA GLN A 250 2.35 10.04 -10.49
C GLN A 250 1.46 10.11 -9.25
N LEU A 251 0.18 9.73 -9.39
CA LEU A 251 -0.76 9.60 -8.29
C LEU A 251 -0.29 8.59 -7.26
N LEU A 252 0.15 7.41 -7.68
CA LEU A 252 0.73 6.43 -6.77
C LEU A 252 1.92 7.04 -6.01
N HIS A 253 2.93 7.58 -6.71
CA HIS A 253 4.12 8.18 -6.07
C HIS A 253 3.81 9.40 -5.20
N ALA A 254 2.73 10.13 -5.47
CA ALA A 254 2.30 11.23 -4.63
C ALA A 254 1.72 10.77 -3.28
N ILE A 255 1.15 9.56 -3.20
CA ILE A 255 0.65 9.02 -1.93
C ILE A 255 1.83 8.80 -0.96
N PRO A 256 1.80 9.40 0.24
CA PRO A 256 2.85 9.24 1.23
C PRO A 256 3.16 7.77 1.56
N GLU A 257 4.43 7.49 1.77
CA GLU A 257 4.92 6.11 1.90
C GLU A 257 4.54 5.44 3.24
N TRP A 258 4.08 6.22 4.22
CA TRP A 258 3.55 5.73 5.48
C TRP A 258 2.08 5.30 5.41
N GLU A 259 1.39 5.64 4.32
CA GLU A 259 -0.02 5.31 4.16
C GLU A 259 -0.21 3.79 3.98
N GLU A 260 -1.21 3.24 4.65
CA GLU A 260 -1.46 1.80 4.61
C GLU A 260 -1.99 1.40 3.22
N PRO A 261 -1.45 0.33 2.59
CA PRO A 261 -1.87 -0.07 1.24
C PRO A 261 -3.35 -0.40 1.14
N SER A 262 -3.93 -0.90 2.24
CA SER A 262 -5.36 -1.22 2.35
C SER A 262 -6.26 -0.01 2.06
N SER A 263 -5.81 1.21 2.37
CA SER A 263 -6.55 2.45 2.14
C SER A 263 -6.64 2.84 0.67
N TYR A 264 -5.68 2.41 -0.16
CA TYR A 264 -5.59 2.80 -1.58
C TYR A 264 -5.50 1.62 -2.55
N LEU A 265 -5.91 0.41 -2.14
CA LEU A 265 -5.98 -0.76 -3.01
C LEU A 265 -6.69 -0.51 -4.35
N PRO A 266 -7.82 0.23 -4.42
CA PRO A 266 -8.50 0.45 -5.70
C PRO A 266 -7.68 1.31 -6.69
N LEU A 267 -6.63 2.01 -6.23
CA LEU A 267 -5.71 2.76 -7.08
C LEU A 267 -4.65 1.86 -7.72
N LEU A 268 -4.35 0.72 -7.08
CA LEU A 268 -3.31 -0.20 -7.52
C LEU A 268 -3.84 -1.03 -8.69
N THR A 269 -3.11 -0.99 -9.79
CA THR A 269 -3.43 -1.72 -11.02
C THR A 269 -2.84 -3.13 -10.98
N GLY A 270 -3.61 -4.11 -11.47
CA GLY A 270 -3.16 -5.50 -11.67
C GLY A 270 -2.67 -5.76 -13.08
N VAL A 271 -2.33 -7.03 -13.36
CA VAL A 271 -2.01 -7.52 -14.71
C VAL A 271 -3.17 -8.37 -15.21
N SER A 272 -3.61 -8.15 -16.45
CA SER A 272 -4.66 -8.98 -17.04
C SER A 272 -4.09 -10.31 -17.54
N PRO A 273 -4.73 -11.45 -17.22
CA PRO A 273 -4.19 -12.77 -17.55
C PRO A 273 -4.27 -13.09 -19.05
N THR A 274 -5.06 -12.35 -19.83
CA THR A 274 -5.27 -12.61 -21.26
C THR A 274 -4.23 -11.96 -22.14
N ASP A 275 -3.77 -10.76 -21.78
CA ASP A 275 -2.88 -9.91 -22.57
C ASP A 275 -1.54 -9.61 -21.87
N GLY A 276 -1.39 -9.98 -20.59
CA GLY A 276 -0.19 -9.73 -19.80
C GLY A 276 0.08 -8.23 -19.60
N ARG A 277 -0.95 -7.40 -19.70
CA ARG A 277 -0.85 -5.93 -19.59
C ARG A 277 -1.64 -5.40 -18.41
N GLU A 278 -1.22 -4.24 -17.93
CA GLU A 278 -1.82 -3.49 -16.83
C GLU A 278 -3.34 -3.31 -16.99
N ILE A 279 -4.14 -3.59 -15.96
CA ILE A 279 -5.60 -3.45 -15.99
C ILE A 279 -5.98 -1.98 -15.76
N LYS A 280 -6.79 -1.42 -16.66
CA LYS A 280 -7.34 -0.05 -16.50
C LYS A 280 -8.31 0.04 -15.32
N TRP A 281 -8.35 1.19 -14.66
CA TRP A 281 -9.34 1.45 -13.63
C TRP A 281 -10.77 1.34 -14.18
N VAL A 282 -11.66 0.73 -13.41
CA VAL A 282 -13.08 0.63 -13.76
C VAL A 282 -13.76 1.93 -13.34
N GLY A 283 -13.99 2.82 -14.30
CA GLY A 283 -14.72 4.05 -14.08
C GLY A 283 -16.23 3.85 -13.96
N GLN A 284 -16.86 4.73 -13.18
CA GLN A 284 -18.31 4.96 -13.17
C GLN A 284 -18.57 6.44 -13.50
N PRO A 285 -18.40 6.85 -14.78
CA PRO A 285 -18.67 8.23 -15.18
C PRO A 285 -20.11 8.62 -14.86
N TRP A 286 -20.37 9.92 -14.71
CA TRP A 286 -21.72 10.43 -14.44
C TRP A 286 -22.73 10.08 -15.51
N ARG A 287 -22.25 9.79 -16.72
CA ARG A 287 -23.03 9.48 -17.92
C ARG A 287 -22.44 8.22 -18.55
N ALA A 288 -23.31 7.29 -18.93
CA ALA A 288 -22.89 6.01 -19.53
C ALA A 288 -22.35 6.19 -20.96
N GLU A 289 -22.92 7.15 -21.70
CA GLU A 289 -22.48 7.51 -23.04
C GLU A 289 -22.20 9.01 -23.09
N PRO A 290 -21.14 9.44 -23.81
CA PRO A 290 -20.90 10.86 -24.07
C PRO A 290 -22.04 11.44 -24.92
N GLU A 291 -22.36 12.70 -24.65
CA GLU A 291 -23.37 13.42 -25.40
C GLU A 291 -22.90 13.63 -26.84
N PHE A 292 -23.86 13.71 -27.76
CA PHE A 292 -23.57 13.73 -29.19
C PHE A 292 -22.60 14.85 -29.60
N LEU A 293 -22.75 16.05 -29.02
CA LEU A 293 -21.90 17.20 -29.32
C LEU A 293 -20.47 17.07 -28.77
N GLU A 294 -20.23 16.23 -27.76
CA GLU A 294 -18.88 15.98 -27.25
C GLU A 294 -18.04 15.23 -28.29
N LYS A 295 -18.67 14.29 -29.02
CA LYS A 295 -18.06 13.48 -30.08
C LYS A 295 -17.60 14.28 -31.29
N VAL A 296 -18.19 15.46 -31.53
CA VAL A 296 -17.83 16.34 -32.65
C VAL A 296 -16.39 16.84 -32.52
N PHE A 297 -15.99 17.14 -31.28
CA PHE A 297 -14.69 17.71 -30.93
C PHE A 297 -13.70 16.68 -30.38
N GLU A 298 -14.11 15.42 -30.21
CA GLU A 298 -13.18 14.33 -30.02
C GLU A 298 -12.43 14.11 -31.33
N ALA A 299 -11.10 14.15 -31.28
CA ALA A 299 -10.30 13.71 -32.42
C ALA A 299 -10.70 12.27 -32.73
N PRO A 300 -10.86 11.89 -34.01
CA PRO A 300 -11.10 10.49 -34.36
C PRO A 300 -9.92 9.68 -33.84
N GLN A 301 -10.10 9.01 -32.71
CA GLN A 301 -9.05 8.17 -32.15
C GLN A 301 -8.94 6.96 -33.09
N PRO A 302 -7.83 6.80 -33.83
CA PRO A 302 -7.62 5.57 -34.58
C PRO A 302 -7.64 4.42 -33.57
N GLY A 303 -8.48 3.42 -33.84
CA GLY A 303 -8.96 2.42 -32.87
C GLY A 303 -7.95 1.43 -32.29
N GLU A 304 -6.70 1.83 -32.03
CA GLU A 304 -5.64 1.00 -31.46
C GLU A 304 -4.74 1.72 -30.42
N GLU A 305 -4.85 3.06 -30.25
CA GLU A 305 -3.98 3.81 -29.29
C GLU A 305 -4.24 3.47 -27.81
N ASP A 306 -5.39 2.85 -27.51
CA ASP A 306 -5.79 2.53 -26.13
C ASP A 306 -4.93 1.42 -25.49
N LEU A 307 -4.16 0.69 -26.31
CA LEU A 307 -3.17 -0.29 -25.88
C LEU A 307 -1.80 0.32 -25.58
N GLU A 308 -1.44 1.47 -26.17
CA GLU A 308 -0.09 2.04 -26.05
C GLU A 308 0.20 2.57 -24.65
N ASP A 309 -0.82 3.03 -23.93
CA ASP A 309 -0.67 3.55 -22.56
C ASP A 309 -0.74 2.46 -21.47
N ARG A 310 -0.90 1.16 -21.82
CA ARG A 310 -0.92 0.07 -20.82
C ARG A 310 0.47 -0.53 -20.65
N ARG A 311 0.97 -0.56 -19.42
CA ARG A 311 2.28 -1.16 -19.13
C ARG A 311 2.27 -2.68 -19.31
N THR A 312 3.42 -3.20 -19.69
CA THR A 312 3.69 -4.63 -19.60
C THR A 312 3.78 -5.07 -18.14
N ALA A 313 3.59 -6.38 -17.87
CA ALA A 313 3.77 -6.94 -16.54
C ALA A 313 5.15 -6.61 -15.95
N GLU A 314 6.22 -6.66 -16.74
CA GLU A 314 7.59 -6.36 -16.30
C GLU A 314 7.76 -4.91 -15.86
N GLU A 315 7.21 -3.96 -16.63
CA GLU A 315 7.25 -2.54 -16.28
C GLU A 315 6.44 -2.24 -15.02
N LEU A 316 5.28 -2.87 -14.86
CA LEU A 316 4.45 -2.71 -13.68
C LEU A 316 5.13 -3.31 -12.43
N THR A 317 5.72 -4.51 -12.55
CA THR A 317 6.54 -5.13 -11.50
C THR A 317 7.70 -4.22 -11.11
N ARG A 318 8.38 -3.57 -12.06
CA ARG A 318 9.45 -2.62 -11.77
C ARG A 318 8.95 -1.42 -10.96
N VAL A 319 7.84 -0.80 -11.37
CA VAL A 319 7.25 0.35 -10.65
C VAL A 319 6.89 -0.03 -9.21
N TYR A 320 6.23 -1.18 -9.01
CA TYR A 320 5.90 -1.63 -7.66
C TYR A 320 7.13 -1.98 -6.84
N ARG A 321 8.11 -2.68 -7.42
CA ARG A 321 9.37 -3.00 -6.75
C ARG A 321 10.07 -1.74 -6.25
N GLU A 322 10.22 -0.72 -7.09
CA GLU A 322 10.83 0.55 -6.72
C GLU A 322 10.10 1.21 -5.52
N ARG A 323 8.77 1.24 -5.55
CA ARG A 323 7.98 1.78 -4.42
C ARG A 323 8.15 0.93 -3.15
N ILE A 324 8.05 -0.39 -3.25
CA ILE A 324 8.19 -1.31 -2.12
C ILE A 324 9.56 -1.18 -1.49
N GLU A 325 10.62 -1.09 -2.30
CA GLU A 325 11.99 -0.91 -1.81
C GLU A 325 12.17 0.45 -1.14
N SER A 326 11.64 1.54 -1.71
CA SER A 326 11.62 2.88 -1.07
C SER A 326 10.98 2.82 0.32
N VAL A 327 9.76 2.26 0.41
CA VAL A 327 9.01 2.10 1.67
C VAL A 327 9.80 1.28 2.70
N ALA A 328 10.42 0.17 2.26
CA ALA A 328 11.22 -0.67 3.13
C ALA A 328 12.53 0.00 3.60
N GLU A 329 13.11 0.89 2.79
CA GLU A 329 14.30 1.66 3.14
C GLU A 329 14.04 2.70 4.24
N MET A 330 12.81 3.21 4.35
CA MET A 330 12.39 4.04 5.49
C MET A 330 12.10 3.25 6.77
N GLY A 331 12.24 1.91 6.74
CA GLY A 331 11.95 1.04 7.88
C GLY A 331 10.47 0.71 8.05
N LEU A 332 9.62 1.06 7.09
CA LEU A 332 8.18 0.76 7.10
C LEU A 332 7.91 -0.65 6.55
N VAL A 333 8.51 -1.66 7.17
CA VAL A 333 8.55 -3.03 6.65
C VAL A 333 7.15 -3.66 6.55
N SER A 334 6.26 -3.37 7.50
CA SER A 334 4.88 -3.85 7.48
C SER A 334 4.09 -3.29 6.28
N VAL A 335 4.26 -2.01 5.99
CA VAL A 335 3.64 -1.32 4.84
C VAL A 335 4.17 -1.90 3.53
N ALA A 336 5.49 -2.06 3.41
CA ALA A 336 6.13 -2.68 2.24
C ALA A 336 5.66 -4.12 2.01
N LEU A 337 5.51 -4.91 3.07
CA LEU A 337 4.99 -6.28 3.00
C LEU A 337 3.51 -6.29 2.57
N GLY A 338 2.69 -5.37 3.09
CA GLY A 338 1.30 -5.19 2.68
C GLY A 338 1.17 -4.87 1.19
N LEU A 339 2.06 -4.01 0.65
CA LEU A 339 2.12 -3.72 -0.78
C LEU A 339 2.42 -4.98 -1.60
N VAL A 340 3.42 -5.78 -1.22
CA VAL A 340 3.74 -7.02 -1.93
C VAL A 340 2.57 -8.00 -1.91
N GLN A 341 1.95 -8.19 -0.75
CA GLN A 341 0.80 -9.09 -0.61
C GLN A 341 -0.37 -8.66 -1.50
N HIS A 342 -0.61 -7.35 -1.61
CA HIS A 342 -1.61 -6.85 -2.53
C HIS A 342 -1.21 -7.05 -3.99
N CYS A 343 0.02 -6.73 -4.37
CA CYS A 343 0.52 -6.95 -5.73
C CYS A 343 0.34 -8.42 -6.17
N ALA A 344 0.61 -9.36 -5.25
CA ALA A 344 0.35 -10.78 -5.48
C ALA A 344 -1.16 -11.09 -5.67
N SER A 345 -2.05 -10.42 -4.94
CA SER A 345 -3.50 -10.58 -5.09
C SER A 345 -4.06 -10.03 -6.41
N VAL A 346 -3.35 -9.09 -7.06
CA VAL A 346 -3.71 -8.52 -8.36
C VAL A 346 -2.86 -9.09 -9.52
N GLU A 347 -2.28 -10.27 -9.30
CA GLU A 347 -1.56 -11.07 -10.30
C GLU A 347 -0.30 -10.38 -10.88
N VAL A 348 0.35 -9.48 -10.14
CA VAL A 348 1.65 -8.92 -10.54
C VAL A 348 2.76 -9.94 -10.25
N PRO A 349 3.47 -10.44 -11.29
CA PRO A 349 4.46 -11.49 -11.12
C PRO A 349 5.82 -10.95 -10.62
N GLY A 350 6.68 -11.84 -10.11
CA GLY A 350 8.10 -11.54 -9.89
C GLY A 350 8.39 -10.72 -8.63
N LEU A 351 7.47 -10.73 -7.68
CA LEU A 351 7.60 -10.08 -6.36
C LEU A 351 7.68 -11.10 -5.20
N GLU A 352 7.69 -12.40 -5.50
CA GLU A 352 7.64 -13.48 -4.53
C GLU A 352 8.91 -13.50 -3.65
N GLU A 353 10.08 -13.39 -4.28
CA GLU A 353 11.36 -13.35 -3.56
C GLU A 353 11.48 -12.12 -2.66
N LEU A 354 10.96 -10.97 -3.12
CA LEU A 354 10.92 -9.74 -2.33
C LEU A 354 9.95 -9.88 -1.14
N GLY A 355 8.78 -10.51 -1.36
CA GLY A 355 7.82 -10.82 -0.31
C GLY A 355 8.38 -11.76 0.75
N GLU A 356 9.15 -12.77 0.34
CA GLU A 356 9.89 -13.65 1.25
C GLU A 356 10.90 -12.86 2.09
N GLU A 357 11.70 -11.97 1.48
CA GLU A 357 12.67 -11.13 2.19
C GLU A 357 12.00 -10.21 3.21
N LEU A 358 10.95 -9.51 2.79
CA LEU A 358 10.20 -8.60 3.66
C LEU A 358 9.46 -9.35 4.76
N SER A 359 8.96 -10.56 4.51
CA SER A 359 8.36 -11.39 5.55
C SER A 359 9.37 -11.77 6.62
N LEU A 360 10.59 -12.18 6.22
CA LEU A 360 11.66 -12.51 7.15
C LEU A 360 12.14 -11.27 7.93
N LEU A 361 12.31 -10.14 7.25
CA LEU A 361 12.67 -8.87 7.87
C LEU A 361 11.59 -8.39 8.84
N SER A 362 10.31 -8.49 8.49
CA SER A 362 9.18 -8.16 9.37
C SER A 362 9.23 -8.97 10.66
N ARG A 363 9.57 -10.26 10.58
CA ARG A 363 9.76 -11.09 11.77
C ARG A 363 10.96 -10.65 12.62
N LEU A 364 12.03 -10.17 12.01
CA LEU A 364 13.17 -9.63 12.76
C LEU A 364 12.77 -8.37 13.52
N VAL A 365 11.98 -7.49 12.89
CA VAL A 365 11.57 -6.21 13.46
C VAL A 365 10.50 -6.37 14.55
N TYR A 366 9.47 -7.18 14.30
CA TYR A 366 8.29 -7.24 15.18
C TYR A 366 8.20 -8.48 16.06
N ASP A 367 8.79 -9.63 15.64
CA ASP A 367 8.66 -10.90 16.38
C ASP A 367 9.91 -11.24 17.23
N ARG A 368 11.00 -10.48 17.10
CA ARG A 368 12.19 -10.65 17.93
C ARG A 368 11.86 -10.26 19.39
N PRO A 369 12.32 -11.03 20.40
CA PRO A 369 12.15 -10.63 21.78
C PRO A 369 12.70 -9.22 22.01
N PRO A 370 11.99 -8.34 22.73
CA PRO A 370 12.47 -7.00 23.01
C PRO A 370 13.78 -7.09 23.79
N PRO A 371 14.73 -6.16 23.55
CA PRO A 371 15.98 -6.14 24.28
C PRO A 371 15.75 -5.96 25.78
N SER A 372 16.71 -6.44 26.55
CA SER A 372 16.63 -6.41 28.01
C SER A 372 16.95 -5.03 28.59
N SER A 373 17.56 -4.15 27.81
CA SER A 373 17.92 -2.79 28.18
C SER A 373 17.75 -1.82 27.01
N GLU A 374 17.34 -0.60 27.31
CA GLU A 374 17.15 0.48 26.32
C GLU A 374 18.44 0.84 25.57
N GLN A 375 19.61 0.62 26.19
CA GLN A 375 20.93 0.85 25.57
C GLN A 375 21.26 -0.13 24.42
N GLU A 376 20.58 -1.28 24.36
CA GLU A 376 20.78 -2.26 23.28
C GLU A 376 20.01 -1.87 22.00
N GLU A 377 19.02 -0.98 22.09
CA GLU A 377 18.25 -0.49 20.93
C GLU A 377 19.00 0.59 20.15
N GLU A 378 19.73 1.47 20.83
CA GLU A 378 20.40 2.62 20.21
C GLU A 378 21.60 2.23 19.32
N ASP A 379 22.27 1.11 19.60
CA ASP A 379 23.50 0.69 18.92
C ASP A 379 23.27 0.00 17.55
N GLU A 380 22.09 -0.58 17.29
CA GLU A 380 21.88 -1.47 16.12
C GLU A 380 21.37 -0.75 14.86
N GLY A 381 20.91 0.50 14.97
CA GLY A 381 20.39 1.31 13.87
C GLY A 381 19.05 0.79 13.29
N PRO A 382 18.48 1.48 12.29
CA PRO A 382 17.22 1.05 11.69
C PRO A 382 17.37 -0.23 10.87
N TYR A 383 16.42 -1.15 11.03
CA TYR A 383 16.33 -2.38 10.25
C TYR A 383 15.71 -2.09 8.86
N THR A 384 16.57 -1.79 7.89
CA THR A 384 16.18 -1.54 6.50
C THR A 384 16.45 -2.74 5.60
N LEU A 385 15.83 -2.77 4.42
CA LEU A 385 16.06 -3.82 3.42
C LEU A 385 17.52 -3.85 2.92
N THR A 386 18.14 -2.67 2.76
CA THR A 386 19.55 -2.55 2.37
C THR A 386 20.49 -3.07 3.46
N HIS A 387 20.19 -2.78 4.72
CA HIS A 387 20.91 -3.37 5.86
C HIS A 387 20.79 -4.88 5.85
N TRP A 388 19.57 -5.43 5.70
CA TRP A 388 19.33 -6.87 5.61
C TRP A 388 20.15 -7.54 4.50
N ARG A 389 20.09 -7.01 3.26
CA ARG A 389 20.81 -7.57 2.10
C ARG A 389 22.33 -7.51 2.22
N SER A 390 22.87 -6.56 3.00
CA SER A 390 24.31 -6.45 3.24
C SER A 390 24.86 -7.51 4.21
N ARG A 391 23.97 -8.21 4.94
CA ARG A 391 24.35 -9.18 5.96
C ARG A 391 24.46 -10.59 5.39
N SER A 392 25.49 -11.30 5.85
CA SER A 392 25.61 -12.73 5.59
C SER A 392 24.59 -13.53 6.40
N PRO A 393 24.23 -14.76 5.97
CA PRO A 393 23.28 -15.60 6.71
C PRO A 393 23.63 -15.84 8.19
N SER A 394 24.92 -15.98 8.50
CA SER A 394 25.40 -16.14 9.88
C SER A 394 25.20 -14.87 10.72
N GLN A 395 25.33 -13.69 10.12
CA GLN A 395 25.05 -12.42 10.78
C GLN A 395 23.54 -12.23 11.02
N ILE A 396 22.69 -12.63 10.08
CA ILE A 396 21.23 -12.58 10.25
C ILE A 396 20.78 -13.51 11.39
N LEU A 397 21.35 -14.72 11.47
CA LEU A 397 21.12 -15.64 12.59
C LEU A 397 21.52 -15.00 13.92
N ALA A 398 22.68 -14.35 13.98
CA ALA A 398 23.11 -13.63 15.17
C ALA A 398 22.16 -12.48 15.53
N LEU A 399 21.62 -11.76 14.54
CA LEU A 399 20.63 -10.70 14.75
C LEU A 399 19.29 -11.23 15.27
N TYR A 400 18.79 -12.37 14.80
CA TYR A 400 17.57 -12.94 15.36
C TYR A 400 17.72 -13.36 16.83
N LEU A 401 18.94 -13.72 17.21
CA LEU A 401 19.22 -14.32 18.52
C LEU A 401 19.91 -13.36 19.50
N SER A 402 20.24 -12.13 19.11
CA SER A 402 21.03 -11.22 19.95
C SER A 402 20.31 -10.77 21.23
N THR A 403 18.97 -10.78 21.26
CA THR A 403 18.15 -10.49 22.46
C THR A 403 17.58 -11.75 23.12
N SER A 404 18.05 -12.93 22.72
CA SER A 404 17.57 -14.18 23.31
C SER A 404 18.15 -14.42 24.70
N THR A 405 17.31 -14.91 25.60
CA THR A 405 17.67 -15.36 26.95
C THR A 405 17.61 -16.89 27.01
N PRO A 406 18.14 -17.54 28.07
CA PRO A 406 18.08 -19.01 28.17
C PRO A 406 16.67 -19.59 28.13
N SER A 407 15.64 -18.84 28.54
CA SER A 407 14.24 -19.28 28.45
C SER A 407 13.63 -19.05 27.07
N THR A 408 14.06 -18.03 26.33
CA THR A 408 13.47 -17.66 25.03
C THR A 408 14.25 -18.22 23.84
N ILE A 409 15.51 -18.64 24.00
CA ILE A 409 16.36 -19.07 22.88
C ILE A 409 15.76 -20.22 22.06
N ALA A 410 15.22 -21.25 22.71
CA ALA A 410 14.61 -22.39 22.03
C ALA A 410 13.34 -22.02 21.23
N PRO A 411 12.34 -21.32 21.80
CA PRO A 411 11.19 -20.86 21.01
C PRO A 411 11.59 -19.85 19.92
N THR A 412 12.57 -18.95 20.17
CA THR A 412 13.08 -18.03 19.14
C THR A 412 13.71 -18.78 17.97
N ILE A 413 14.54 -19.81 18.23
CA ILE A 413 15.12 -20.63 17.16
C ILE A 413 14.02 -21.30 16.34
N ARG A 414 13.00 -21.89 17.00
CA ARG A 414 11.90 -22.56 16.30
C ARG A 414 11.03 -21.59 15.47
N ARG A 415 10.76 -20.39 16.01
CA ARG A 415 9.85 -19.40 15.40
C ARG A 415 10.50 -18.54 14.33
N LEU A 416 11.78 -18.17 14.49
CA LEU A 416 12.46 -17.20 13.62
C LEU A 416 13.55 -17.86 12.78
N VAL A 417 14.47 -18.59 13.43
CA VAL A 417 15.68 -19.13 12.77
C VAL A 417 15.36 -20.30 11.84
N LEU A 418 14.60 -21.30 12.29
CA LEU A 418 14.30 -22.46 11.44
C LEU A 418 13.50 -22.07 10.19
N PRO A 419 12.47 -21.19 10.26
CA PRO A 419 11.83 -20.69 9.05
C PRO A 419 12.78 -19.94 8.13
N TYR A 420 13.66 -19.07 8.67
CA TYR A 420 14.68 -18.39 7.88
C TYR A 420 15.60 -19.37 7.13
N LEU A 421 16.11 -20.39 7.82
CA LEU A 421 16.98 -21.41 7.22
C LEU A 421 16.26 -22.23 6.15
N SER A 422 14.98 -22.55 6.36
CA SER A 422 14.18 -23.28 5.35
C SER A 422 13.96 -22.45 4.08
N VAL A 423 13.83 -21.12 4.19
CA VAL A 423 13.73 -20.23 3.03
C VAL A 423 15.06 -20.16 2.27
N LEU A 424 16.20 -20.18 2.96
CA LEU A 424 17.50 -20.23 2.29
C LEU A 424 17.70 -21.55 1.53
N GLU A 425 17.32 -22.67 2.14
CA GLU A 425 17.37 -23.99 1.51
C GLU A 425 16.47 -24.03 0.26
N SER A 426 15.22 -23.58 0.35
CA SER A 426 14.30 -23.56 -0.79
C SER A 426 14.77 -22.64 -1.92
N ARG A 427 15.44 -21.51 -1.60
CA ARG A 427 16.09 -20.65 -2.61
C ARG A 427 17.20 -21.37 -3.35
N LEU A 428 18.06 -22.08 -2.63
CA LEU A 428 19.14 -22.88 -3.23
C LEU A 428 18.58 -23.99 -4.14
N GLU A 429 17.50 -24.65 -3.73
CA GLU A 429 16.79 -25.63 -4.54
C GLU A 429 16.24 -25.02 -5.84
N ARG A 430 15.54 -23.88 -5.76
CA ARG A 430 15.02 -23.17 -6.94
C ARG A 430 16.15 -22.71 -7.89
N SER A 431 17.30 -22.33 -7.34
CA SER A 431 18.48 -21.94 -8.13
C SER A 431 19.26 -23.11 -8.75
N GLY A 432 18.88 -24.36 -8.43
CA GLY A 432 19.50 -25.57 -8.97
C GLY A 432 20.73 -26.08 -8.21
N THR A 433 21.03 -25.54 -7.03
CA THR A 433 22.16 -25.97 -6.18
C THR A 433 21.67 -26.43 -4.79
N PRO A 434 20.92 -27.54 -4.69
CA PRO A 434 20.36 -27.99 -3.41
C PRO A 434 21.46 -28.32 -2.39
N ASP A 435 21.39 -27.73 -1.19
CA ASP A 435 22.24 -28.04 -0.04
C ASP A 435 21.36 -28.41 1.17
N PRO A 436 20.98 -29.69 1.33
CA PRO A 436 20.14 -30.12 2.44
C PRO A 436 20.85 -30.06 3.80
N SER A 437 22.17 -29.85 3.80
CA SER A 437 22.96 -29.71 5.02
C SER A 437 23.02 -28.26 5.53
N LEU A 438 22.59 -27.28 4.73
CA LEU A 438 22.68 -25.85 5.03
C LEU A 438 22.06 -25.48 6.38
N PRO A 439 20.82 -25.90 6.73
CA PRO A 439 20.20 -25.49 7.99
C PRO A 439 20.99 -25.99 9.21
N ALA A 440 21.39 -27.27 9.19
CA ALA A 440 22.17 -27.87 10.26
C ALA A 440 23.56 -27.23 10.37
N ARG A 441 24.22 -27.02 9.23
CA ARG A 441 25.56 -26.41 9.17
C ARG A 441 25.57 -25.00 9.74
N LEU A 442 24.68 -24.11 9.30
CA LEU A 442 24.63 -22.73 9.77
C LEU A 442 24.26 -22.62 11.26
N LEU A 443 23.33 -23.45 11.74
CA LEU A 443 22.97 -23.47 13.16
C LEU A 443 24.14 -23.98 14.01
N ASN A 444 24.81 -25.05 13.59
CA ASN A 444 25.96 -25.61 14.29
C ASN A 444 27.13 -24.62 14.32
N GLU A 445 27.43 -23.97 13.20
CA GLU A 445 28.45 -22.91 13.11
C GLU A 445 28.14 -21.76 14.08
N TRP A 446 26.88 -21.34 14.19
CA TRP A 446 26.46 -20.30 15.13
C TRP A 446 26.64 -20.74 16.59
N ILE A 447 26.24 -21.97 16.96
CA ILE A 447 26.42 -22.52 18.32
C ILE A 447 27.91 -22.57 18.69
N LEU A 448 28.77 -22.99 17.76
CA LEU A 448 30.22 -23.04 17.97
C LEU A 448 30.84 -21.64 18.07
N ALA A 449 30.35 -20.68 17.28
CA ALA A 449 30.75 -19.28 17.38
C ALA A 449 30.35 -18.68 18.74
N LEU A 450 29.17 -19.02 19.26
CA LEU A 450 28.72 -18.59 20.59
C LEU A 450 29.65 -19.10 21.70
N ALA A 451 30.16 -20.32 21.57
CA ALA A 451 31.11 -20.91 22.51
C ALA A 451 32.52 -20.30 22.41
N SER A 452 32.94 -19.91 21.20
CA SER A 452 34.33 -19.50 20.91
C SER A 452 34.54 -17.99 20.97
N SER A 453 33.50 -17.20 20.71
CA SER A 453 33.65 -15.76 20.48
C SER A 453 33.80 -14.98 21.79
N SER A 454 34.63 -13.93 21.77
CA SER A 454 34.70 -12.91 22.82
C SER A 454 33.60 -11.84 22.69
N THR A 455 32.44 -12.21 22.14
CA THR A 455 31.30 -11.30 21.95
C THR A 455 30.72 -10.84 23.30
N LYS A 456 30.03 -9.68 23.29
CA LYS A 456 29.27 -9.06 24.39
C LYS A 456 28.56 -10.10 25.28
N GLY A 457 28.64 -9.92 26.60
CA GLY A 457 28.11 -10.84 27.61
C GLY A 457 29.19 -11.63 28.34
N THR A 458 28.87 -12.18 29.52
CA THR A 458 29.82 -13.00 30.26
C THR A 458 29.92 -14.40 29.64
N PRO A 459 31.08 -15.08 29.70
CA PRO A 459 31.23 -16.45 29.22
C PRO A 459 30.20 -17.42 29.81
N ILE A 460 29.78 -17.19 31.06
CA ILE A 460 28.79 -18.01 31.74
C ILE A 460 27.38 -17.81 31.17
N ASP A 461 26.99 -16.60 30.79
CA ASP A 461 25.68 -16.34 30.18
C ASP A 461 25.55 -17.02 28.81
N ARG A 462 26.64 -17.03 28.02
CA ARG A 462 26.70 -17.77 26.75
C ARG A 462 26.57 -19.28 26.97
N LEU A 463 27.22 -19.81 28.01
CA LEU A 463 27.09 -21.23 28.35
C LEU A 463 25.67 -21.60 28.81
N LYS A 464 24.95 -20.69 29.49
CA LYS A 464 23.52 -20.87 29.82
C LYS A 464 22.64 -20.93 28.57
N LEU A 465 22.92 -20.10 27.56
CA LEU A 465 22.22 -20.17 26.27
C LEU A 465 22.48 -21.51 25.57
N ILE A 466 23.74 -21.95 25.52
CA ILE A 466 24.13 -23.24 24.94
C ILE A 466 23.43 -24.39 25.67
N GLU A 467 23.47 -24.42 27.01
CA GLU A 467 22.82 -25.45 27.81
C GLU A 467 21.33 -25.58 27.49
N SER A 468 20.61 -24.45 27.38
CA SER A 468 19.20 -24.45 26.98
C SER A 468 18.96 -25.05 25.59
N ILE A 469 19.85 -24.82 24.63
CA ILE A 469 19.80 -25.43 23.29
C ILE A 469 19.94 -26.96 23.39
N PHE A 470 20.89 -27.45 24.20
CA PHE A 470 21.09 -28.89 24.42
C PHE A 470 19.90 -29.54 25.12
N GLN A 471 19.34 -28.90 26.14
CA GLN A 471 18.11 -29.38 26.80
C GLN A 471 16.96 -29.54 25.80
N ASN A 472 16.85 -28.61 24.85
CA ASN A 472 15.85 -28.64 23.78
C ASN A 472 16.26 -29.49 22.56
N SER A 473 17.39 -30.19 22.62
CA SER A 473 17.85 -31.11 21.57
C SER A 473 18.01 -32.54 22.08
N LYS A 474 17.55 -32.82 23.30
CA LYS A 474 17.68 -34.13 23.94
C LYS A 474 17.14 -35.26 23.06
N PRO A 475 17.85 -36.40 22.98
CA PRO A 475 17.39 -37.60 22.29
C PRO A 475 16.11 -38.23 22.85
N THR A 476 15.69 -37.81 24.04
CA THR A 476 14.40 -38.21 24.63
C THR A 476 13.22 -37.40 24.10
N LEU A 477 13.46 -36.26 23.44
CA LEU A 477 12.40 -35.45 22.85
C LEU A 477 11.99 -36.00 21.48
N PRO A 478 10.72 -35.85 21.07
CA PRO A 478 10.27 -36.09 19.71
C PRO A 478 11.09 -35.28 18.70
N LEU A 479 11.40 -35.88 17.54
CA LEU A 479 12.22 -35.25 16.48
C LEU A 479 11.76 -33.83 16.09
N PRO A 480 10.44 -33.51 15.96
CA PRO A 480 9.99 -32.16 15.64
C PRO A 480 10.28 -31.12 16.72
N GLN A 481 10.46 -31.54 17.97
CA GLN A 481 10.75 -30.66 19.10
C GLN A 481 12.25 -30.40 19.27
N ARG A 482 13.11 -31.24 18.67
CA ARG A 482 14.58 -31.10 18.76
C ARG A 482 15.08 -29.94 17.90
N LEU A 483 15.98 -29.12 18.45
CA LEU A 483 16.67 -28.07 17.69
C LEU A 483 17.77 -28.68 16.82
N VAL A 484 18.69 -29.45 17.43
CA VAL A 484 19.66 -30.27 16.71
C VAL A 484 19.06 -31.66 16.52
N ARG A 485 18.72 -32.00 15.27
CA ARG A 485 18.00 -33.23 14.93
C ARG A 485 18.88 -34.47 14.84
N ASN A 486 20.13 -34.29 14.41
CA ASN A 486 21.08 -35.38 14.24
C ASN A 486 21.82 -35.65 15.56
N ASP A 487 21.68 -36.87 16.07
CA ASP A 487 22.31 -37.31 17.32
C ASP A 487 23.85 -37.30 17.21
N GLU A 488 24.41 -37.58 16.03
CA GLU A 488 25.87 -37.49 15.81
C GLU A 488 26.36 -36.03 15.91
N ASP A 489 25.66 -35.08 15.27
CA ASP A 489 26.04 -33.67 15.34
C ASP A 489 25.82 -33.10 16.74
N LEU A 490 24.78 -33.53 17.45
CA LEU A 490 24.56 -33.18 18.85
C LEU A 490 25.74 -33.62 19.72
N ALA A 491 26.20 -34.87 19.58
CA ALA A 491 27.35 -35.38 20.30
C ALA A 491 28.64 -34.62 19.95
N ARG A 492 28.87 -34.38 18.65
CA ARG A 492 30.03 -33.61 18.18
C ARG A 492 30.05 -32.19 18.72
N LEU A 493 28.91 -31.49 18.69
CA LEU A 493 28.78 -30.15 19.25
C LEU A 493 29.08 -30.14 20.75
N ALA A 494 28.45 -31.04 21.52
CA ALA A 494 28.65 -31.13 22.97
C ALA A 494 30.14 -31.33 23.30
N LEU A 495 30.79 -32.32 22.69
CA LEU A 495 32.20 -32.61 22.94
C LEU A 495 33.09 -31.43 22.53
N SER A 496 32.81 -30.80 21.38
CA SER A 496 33.59 -29.64 20.91
C SER A 496 33.52 -28.45 21.86
N ILE A 497 32.35 -28.22 22.47
CA ILE A 497 32.14 -27.13 23.43
C ILE A 497 32.75 -27.48 24.79
N LEU A 498 32.55 -28.71 25.28
CA LEU A 498 33.08 -29.17 26.56
C LEU A 498 34.61 -29.15 26.58
N TYR A 499 35.26 -29.68 25.54
CA TYR A 499 36.72 -29.75 25.45
C TYR A 499 37.38 -28.48 24.90
N GLY A 500 36.62 -27.64 24.19
CA GLY A 500 37.10 -26.35 23.69
C GLY A 500 36.92 -25.19 24.66
N SER A 501 36.20 -25.37 25.77
CA SER A 501 36.00 -24.33 26.78
C SER A 501 37.19 -24.21 27.72
N THR A 502 37.63 -22.99 27.98
CA THR A 502 38.65 -22.67 28.98
C THR A 502 38.06 -22.31 30.36
N GLU A 503 36.73 -22.30 30.48
CA GLU A 503 36.03 -21.88 31.70
C GLU A 503 36.04 -22.99 32.76
N SER A 504 36.66 -22.72 33.91
CA SER A 504 36.78 -23.68 35.03
C SER A 504 36.01 -23.25 36.29
N THR A 505 35.07 -22.30 36.15
CA THR A 505 34.25 -21.86 37.28
C THR A 505 33.29 -22.96 37.75
N SER A 506 32.94 -22.97 39.04
CA SER A 506 32.02 -23.98 39.59
C SER A 506 30.65 -23.97 38.90
N GLU A 507 30.17 -22.79 38.50
CA GLU A 507 28.90 -22.66 37.77
C GLU A 507 29.01 -23.22 36.34
N ALA A 508 30.13 -22.96 35.65
CA ALA A 508 30.37 -23.51 34.32
C ALA A 508 30.42 -25.04 34.33
N LEU A 509 31.07 -25.65 35.32
CA LEU A 509 31.13 -27.11 35.46
C LEU A 509 29.73 -27.74 35.65
N VAL A 510 28.83 -27.08 36.37
CA VAL A 510 27.44 -27.54 36.53
C VAL A 510 26.69 -27.49 35.18
N LEU A 511 26.84 -26.40 34.42
CA LEU A 511 26.22 -26.28 33.09
C LEU A 511 26.79 -27.30 32.09
N MET A 512 28.11 -27.51 32.11
CA MET A 512 28.77 -28.53 31.32
C MET A 512 28.28 -29.94 31.66
N GLY A 513 28.09 -30.25 32.95
CA GLY A 513 27.48 -31.52 33.39
C GLY A 513 26.07 -31.72 32.81
N LYS A 514 25.25 -30.66 32.81
CA LYS A 514 23.91 -30.71 32.19
C LYS A 514 23.96 -30.90 30.67
N ILE A 515 24.93 -30.30 29.98
CA ILE A 515 25.14 -30.54 28.54
C ILE A 515 25.52 -32.01 28.30
N PHE A 516 26.39 -32.59 29.15
CA PHE A 516 26.77 -33.99 29.07
C PHE A 516 25.57 -34.95 29.26
N GLU A 517 24.64 -34.63 30.16
CA GLU A 517 23.40 -35.38 30.35
C GLU A 517 22.47 -35.38 29.12
N CYS A 518 22.67 -34.47 28.17
CA CYS A 518 21.88 -34.38 26.93
C CYS A 518 22.41 -35.27 25.80
N LEU A 519 23.53 -35.98 26.00
CA LEU A 519 24.16 -36.79 24.97
C LEU A 519 23.33 -38.05 24.59
N PRO A 520 23.31 -38.44 23.31
CA PRO A 520 22.68 -39.67 22.86
C PRO A 520 23.42 -40.92 23.30
N ALA A 521 22.65 -41.95 23.63
CA ALA A 521 23.17 -43.31 23.77
C ALA A 521 23.28 -43.92 22.37
N PHE A 522 24.51 -44.01 21.85
CA PHE A 522 24.74 -44.75 20.62
C PHE A 522 24.61 -46.24 20.92
N PRO A 523 23.76 -47.00 20.21
CA PRO A 523 23.71 -48.44 20.39
C PRO A 523 25.09 -49.02 20.13
N ASP A 524 25.56 -49.88 21.03
CA ASP A 524 26.88 -50.49 20.93
C ASP A 524 27.10 -51.02 19.51
N SER A 525 28.21 -50.63 18.88
CA SER A 525 28.74 -51.28 17.68
C SER A 525 29.24 -52.71 17.98
N SER A 526 28.57 -53.42 18.89
CA SER A 526 28.88 -54.76 19.38
C SER A 526 28.44 -55.88 18.43
N ALA A 527 28.08 -55.55 17.19
CA ALA A 527 27.96 -56.52 16.10
C ALA A 527 29.21 -56.52 15.21
N GLY A 528 30.32 -57.04 15.74
CA GLY A 528 31.32 -57.77 14.93
C GLY A 528 32.25 -56.98 14.00
N VAL A 529 32.28 -55.64 14.02
CA VAL A 529 33.34 -54.90 13.33
C VAL A 529 34.54 -54.75 14.27
N LYS A 530 35.65 -55.43 13.97
CA LYS A 530 36.97 -55.11 14.54
C LYS A 530 37.36 -53.71 14.07
N VAL A 531 36.91 -52.68 14.78
CA VAL A 531 37.51 -51.34 14.67
C VAL A 531 38.97 -51.50 15.09
N PRO A 532 39.96 -51.20 14.23
CA PRO A 532 41.36 -51.21 14.63
C PRO A 532 41.54 -50.24 15.80
N PRO A 533 42.42 -50.53 16.78
CA PRO A 533 42.72 -49.65 17.90
C PRO A 533 43.60 -48.48 17.43
N ALA A 534 43.11 -47.70 16.49
CA ALA A 534 43.45 -46.29 16.38
C ALA A 534 42.28 -45.53 17.01
N LEU A 535 42.11 -45.73 18.32
CA LEU A 535 41.33 -44.80 19.15
C LEU A 535 41.94 -43.43 18.88
N PHE A 536 41.17 -42.58 18.20
CA PHE A 536 41.49 -41.18 18.00
C PHE A 536 41.50 -40.55 19.40
N ASP A 537 42.66 -40.55 20.04
CA ASP A 537 42.81 -39.94 21.36
C ASP A 537 42.79 -38.43 21.15
N ILE A 538 41.70 -37.80 21.59
CA ILE A 538 41.49 -36.34 21.53
C ILE A 538 42.66 -35.62 22.22
N PHE A 539 43.28 -36.24 23.22
CA PHE A 539 44.45 -35.72 23.93
C PHE A 539 45.77 -35.96 23.19
N SER A 540 45.82 -36.88 22.23
CA SER A 540 46.99 -37.09 21.35
C SER A 540 47.10 -36.06 20.22
N LEU A 541 46.04 -35.27 19.98
CA LEU A 541 46.06 -34.20 18.97
C LEU A 541 46.75 -32.92 19.45
N TYR A 542 46.94 -32.73 20.77
CA TYR A 542 47.48 -31.48 21.32
C TYR A 542 48.38 -31.69 22.54
N PRO A 543 49.62 -31.13 22.56
CA PRO A 543 50.46 -31.15 23.74
C PRO A 543 49.86 -30.28 24.87
N PRO A 544 50.03 -30.64 26.14
CA PRO A 544 49.42 -29.97 27.30
C PRO A 544 49.89 -28.51 27.52
N THR A 545 50.83 -28.02 26.71
CA THR A 545 51.41 -26.68 26.80
C THR A 545 50.81 -25.68 25.80
N THR A 546 49.91 -26.11 24.91
CA THR A 546 49.20 -25.21 23.99
C THR A 546 47.78 -24.93 24.49
N PRO A 547 47.24 -23.70 24.30
CA PRO A 547 45.84 -23.42 24.60
C PRO A 547 44.94 -24.39 23.81
N PRO A 548 43.80 -24.82 24.38
CA PRO A 548 42.91 -25.76 23.71
C PRO A 548 42.46 -25.18 22.36
N PRO A 549 42.35 -26.03 21.32
CA PRO A 549 41.84 -25.60 20.03
C PRO A 549 40.41 -25.05 20.17
N PRO A 550 40.02 -24.08 19.33
CA PRO A 550 38.67 -23.54 19.39
C PRO A 550 37.64 -24.63 19.07
N PRO A 551 36.44 -24.59 19.69
CA PRO A 551 35.36 -25.54 19.46
C PRO A 551 35.08 -25.85 17.98
N SER A 552 35.19 -24.87 17.08
CA SER A 552 35.00 -25.07 15.64
C SER A 552 36.02 -26.03 15.02
N THR A 553 37.28 -25.98 15.43
CA THR A 553 38.34 -26.90 14.98
C THR A 553 38.08 -28.31 15.51
N LEU A 554 37.69 -28.44 16.77
CA LEU A 554 37.32 -29.74 17.36
C LEU A 554 36.13 -30.36 16.63
N PHE A 555 35.11 -29.58 16.31
CA PHE A 555 33.92 -30.05 15.61
C PHE A 555 34.24 -30.64 14.23
N ALA A 556 35.15 -30.00 13.49
CA ALA A 556 35.62 -30.49 12.20
C ALA A 556 36.42 -31.80 12.32
N HIS A 557 37.27 -31.92 13.36
CA HIS A 557 38.05 -33.15 13.61
C HIS A 557 37.19 -34.34 14.05
N LEU A 558 36.06 -34.08 14.71
CA LEU A 558 35.12 -35.11 15.15
C LEU A 558 34.16 -35.56 14.04
N ALA A 559 34.31 -35.07 12.80
CA ALA A 559 33.52 -35.54 11.67
C ALA A 559 33.83 -37.01 11.34
N PRO A 560 32.83 -37.86 11.06
CA PRO A 560 33.08 -39.23 10.61
C PRO A 560 33.86 -39.20 9.29
N LEU A 561 34.98 -39.94 9.25
CA LEU A 561 35.78 -40.10 8.03
C LEU A 561 34.89 -40.68 6.92
N PRO A 562 34.94 -40.16 5.68
CA PRO A 562 34.17 -40.72 4.58
C PRO A 562 34.55 -42.20 4.42
N LEU A 563 33.55 -43.09 4.50
CA LEU A 563 33.70 -44.53 4.31
C LEU A 563 34.39 -44.77 2.97
N ARG A 564 35.68 -45.11 3.01
CA ARG A 564 36.45 -45.52 1.85
C ARG A 564 35.72 -46.73 1.24
N PRO A 565 35.33 -46.73 -0.05
CA PRO A 565 34.75 -47.91 -0.66
C PRO A 565 35.77 -49.04 -0.57
N SER A 566 35.41 -50.10 0.16
CA SER A 566 36.22 -51.30 0.31
C SER A 566 36.46 -51.93 -1.07
N PRO A 567 37.70 -52.32 -1.41
CA PRO A 567 37.96 -53.01 -2.67
C PRO A 567 37.21 -54.34 -2.67
N THR A 568 36.32 -54.51 -3.64
CA THR A 568 35.59 -55.74 -3.86
C THR A 568 36.56 -56.90 -4.06
N SER A 569 36.26 -57.99 -3.35
CA SER A 569 36.97 -59.26 -3.42
C SER A 569 37.11 -59.75 -4.85
N SER A 570 38.35 -59.96 -5.27
CA SER A 570 38.77 -60.69 -6.47
C SER A 570 37.96 -61.99 -6.61
N THR A 571 37.24 -62.10 -7.72
CA THR A 571 36.67 -63.34 -8.23
C THR A 571 37.79 -64.37 -8.43
N ARG A 572 37.56 -65.57 -7.87
CA ARG A 572 38.44 -66.73 -8.01
C ARG A 572 38.06 -67.48 -9.28
N SER A 573 39.05 -67.63 -10.14
CA SER A 573 39.09 -68.48 -11.32
C SER A 573 38.63 -69.93 -11.04
N THR A 574 37.80 -70.48 -11.92
CA THR A 574 37.74 -71.92 -12.22
C THR A 574 37.53 -72.11 -13.72
N CYS A 575 38.55 -72.67 -14.38
CA CYS A 575 38.47 -73.32 -15.69
C CYS A 575 37.76 -74.68 -15.55
N THR A 576 36.78 -74.95 -16.40
CA THR A 576 36.79 -75.99 -17.44
C THR A 576 35.63 -75.74 -18.39
#